data_AF-A0A6P0VB02-F1
#
_entry.id   AF-A0A6P0VB02-F1
#
_cell.length_a   1.000
_cell.length_b   1.000
_cell.length_c   1.000
_cell.angle_alpha   90.00
_cell.angle_beta   90.00
_cell.angle_gamma   90.00
#
_symmetry.space_group_name_H-M   'P 1'
#
loop_
_entity.id
_entity.type
_entity.pdbx_description
1 polymer ?
#
loop_
_entity_poly.entity_id
_entity_poly.type
_entity_poly.pdbx_seq_one_letter_code
_entity_poly.pdbx_strand_id
1 'polypeptide(L)'
;MNKHLGVSYLYEEDNRQIYHHQQADSTQQMTALLAPTNLAILPKDLLHALEAAAIRSKMTQVNSLIEEVRTLNTPLADALATLAHGFKYHIIASLIKQATQCNVK
;
A
#
# COMPACT_ATOMS: atom_id res chain seq x y z
N MET A 1 28.12 9.04 4.42
CA MET A 1 27.21 9.28 5.56
C MET A 1 26.42 10.55 5.29
N ASN A 2 25.11 10.43 5.01
CA ASN A 2 24.04 11.27 5.59
C ASN A 2 22.73 11.20 4.77
N LYS A 3 21.71 10.63 5.44
CA LYS A 3 20.34 11.17 5.53
C LYS A 3 19.43 11.02 4.28
N HIS A 4 18.90 9.83 4.06
CA HIS A 4 17.63 9.64 3.34
C HIS A 4 16.47 9.67 4.34
N LEU A 5 16.06 10.87 4.76
CA LEU A 5 14.79 11.08 5.44
C LEU A 5 13.98 12.04 4.59
N GLY A 6 13.34 11.51 3.55
CA GLY A 6 12.36 12.19 2.72
C GLY A 6 11.07 11.39 2.75
N VAL A 7 10.41 11.34 3.91
CA VAL A 7 9.09 10.72 4.02
C VAL A 7 8.06 11.85 3.99
N SER A 8 7.56 12.17 2.80
CA SER A 8 6.34 12.96 2.65
C SER A 8 5.17 11.98 2.52
N TYR A 9 4.50 11.68 3.64
CA TYR A 9 3.14 11.15 3.58
C TYR A 9 2.19 12.32 3.54
N LEU A 10 1.77 12.69 2.33
CA LEU A 10 0.62 13.54 2.14
C LEU A 10 -0.54 12.64 1.71
N TYR A 11 -1.40 12.30 2.66
CA TYR A 11 -2.76 11.90 2.34
C TYR A 11 -3.53 13.18 2.07
N GLU A 12 -3.73 13.51 0.81
CA GLU A 12 -4.77 14.47 0.44
C GLU A 12 -5.78 13.73 -0.43
N GLU A 13 -6.97 13.61 0.14
CA GLU A 13 -8.20 13.46 -0.61
C GLU A 13 -8.35 14.68 -1.54
N ASP A 14 -8.69 14.38 -2.80
CA ASP A 14 -9.09 15.30 -3.87
C ASP A 14 -8.00 16.13 -4.57
N ASN A 15 -7.91 15.89 -5.89
CA ASN A 15 -7.35 16.74 -6.94
C ASN A 15 -6.19 17.68 -6.59
N ARG A 16 -5.01 17.38 -7.17
CA ARG A 16 -4.30 18.37 -8.01
C ARG A 16 -3.18 17.76 -8.84
N GLN A 17 -3.23 18.06 -10.13
CA GLN A 17 -2.10 17.98 -11.02
C GLN A 17 -0.92 18.82 -10.49
N ILE A 18 0.23 18.50 -11.05
CA ILE A 18 1.47 19.27 -11.21
C ILE A 18 2.62 19.09 -10.18
N TYR A 19 3.72 18.51 -10.70
CA TYR A 19 5.12 19.00 -10.68
C TYR A 19 6.20 17.93 -10.39
N HIS A 20 7.08 17.80 -11.39
CA HIS A 20 8.51 17.45 -11.36
C HIS A 20 8.97 16.06 -11.87
N HIS A 21 9.53 16.16 -13.07
CA HIS A 21 10.13 15.20 -13.97
C HIS A 21 11.54 14.78 -13.48
N GLN A 22 11.92 13.52 -13.74
CA GLN A 22 13.26 12.89 -13.70
C GLN A 22 13.72 12.02 -12.51
N GLN A 23 12.97 11.90 -11.41
CA GLN A 23 13.17 10.81 -10.43
C GLN A 23 11.86 10.07 -10.08
N ALA A 24 10.79 10.40 -10.78
CA ALA A 24 9.42 10.11 -10.40
C ALA A 24 8.90 8.73 -10.89
N ASP A 25 9.63 8.03 -11.76
CA ASP A 25 9.11 6.82 -12.41
C ASP A 25 8.78 5.72 -11.38
N SER A 26 9.72 5.40 -10.50
CA SER A 26 9.55 4.30 -9.54
C SER A 26 8.54 4.61 -8.43
N THR A 27 8.50 5.85 -7.94
CA THR A 27 7.58 6.25 -6.86
C THR A 27 6.16 6.45 -7.36
N GLN A 28 5.98 6.98 -8.57
CA GLN A 28 4.66 7.09 -9.21
C GLN A 28 4.12 5.71 -9.56
N GLN A 29 4.96 4.80 -10.07
CA GLN A 29 4.57 3.41 -10.33
C GLN A 29 4.13 2.69 -9.06
N MET A 30 4.85 2.84 -7.95
CA MET A 30 4.48 2.22 -6.69
C MET A 30 3.16 2.78 -6.13
N THR A 31 2.91 4.08 -6.31
CA THR A 31 1.66 4.73 -5.88
C THR A 31 0.47 4.30 -6.74
N ALA A 32 0.68 4.13 -8.05
CA ALA A 32 -0.32 3.58 -8.96
C ALA A 32 -0.62 2.09 -8.66
N LEU A 33 0.39 1.30 -8.29
CA LEU A 33 0.21 -0.11 -7.89
C LEU A 33 -0.61 -0.23 -6.60
N LEU A 34 -0.37 0.64 -5.62
CA LEU A 34 -1.13 0.70 -4.37
C LEU A 34 -2.50 1.38 -4.49
N ALA A 35 -2.96 1.67 -5.72
CA ALA A 35 -4.27 2.24 -5.93
C ALA A 35 -5.39 1.31 -5.39
N PRO A 36 -6.47 1.88 -4.82
CA PRO A 36 -7.59 1.11 -4.29
C PRO A 36 -8.17 0.09 -5.28
N THR A 37 -8.21 0.43 -6.57
CA THR A 37 -8.67 -0.45 -7.65
C THR A 37 -7.82 -1.70 -7.83
N ASN A 38 -6.51 -1.60 -7.62
CA ASN A 38 -5.58 -2.72 -7.71
C ASN A 38 -5.61 -3.58 -6.46
N LEU A 39 -5.90 -2.99 -5.30
CA LEU A 39 -6.14 -3.76 -4.07
C LEU A 39 -7.49 -4.49 -4.13
N ALA A 40 -8.50 -3.91 -4.76
CA ALA A 40 -9.84 -4.51 -4.89
C ALA A 40 -9.89 -5.79 -5.73
N ILE A 41 -8.85 -6.11 -6.50
CA ILE A 41 -8.74 -7.39 -7.22
C ILE A 41 -8.46 -8.56 -6.27
N LEU A 42 -7.94 -8.28 -5.07
CA LEU A 42 -7.59 -9.31 -4.09
C LEU A 42 -8.85 -9.85 -3.40
N PRO A 43 -8.81 -11.09 -2.90
CA PRO A 43 -9.91 -11.66 -2.13
C PRO A 43 -10.25 -10.77 -0.92
N LYS A 44 -11.53 -10.54 -0.68
CA LYS A 44 -12.00 -9.70 0.45
C LYS A 44 -11.51 -10.21 1.80
N ASP A 45 -11.51 -11.53 2.01
CA ASP A 45 -10.95 -12.15 3.22
C ASP A 45 -9.47 -11.81 3.42
N LEU A 46 -8.68 -11.86 2.34
CA LEU A 46 -7.26 -11.55 2.38
C LEU A 46 -7.02 -10.06 2.70
N LEU A 47 -7.81 -9.17 2.10
CA LEU A 47 -7.78 -7.74 2.41
C LEU A 47 -8.13 -7.47 3.88
N HIS A 48 -9.23 -8.04 4.37
CA HIS A 48 -9.64 -7.89 5.76
C HIS A 48 -8.61 -8.46 6.75
N ALA A 49 -8.01 -9.61 6.44
CA ALA A 49 -6.95 -10.19 7.25
C ALA A 49 -5.70 -9.29 7.28
N LEU A 50 -5.32 -8.72 6.14
CA LEU A 50 -4.18 -7.82 6.01
C LEU A 50 -4.41 -6.49 6.75
N GLU A 51 -5.62 -5.92 6.66
CA GLU A 51 -6.02 -4.74 7.44
C GLU A 51 -5.95 -5.04 8.94
N ALA A 52 -6.56 -6.13 9.39
CA ALA A 52 -6.57 -6.50 10.81
C ALA A 52 -5.17 -6.77 11.35
N ALA A 53 -4.32 -7.43 10.56
CA ALA A 53 -2.91 -7.67 10.92
C ALA A 53 -2.11 -6.36 10.99
N ALA A 54 -2.35 -5.44 10.06
CA ALA A 54 -1.72 -4.12 10.04
C ALA A 54 -2.15 -3.25 11.22
N ILE A 55 -3.45 -3.17 11.53
CA ILE A 55 -3.97 -2.45 12.71
C ILE A 55 -3.38 -3.00 14.00
N ARG A 56 -3.28 -4.33 14.11
CA ARG A 56 -2.71 -5.00 15.29
C ARG A 56 -1.17 -5.03 15.29
N SER A 57 -0.52 -4.41 14.29
CA SER A 57 0.94 -4.39 14.10
C SER A 57 1.58 -5.78 14.18
N LYS A 58 0.86 -6.81 13.70
CA LYS A 58 1.34 -8.20 13.71
C LYS A 58 2.26 -8.45 12.52
N MET A 59 3.51 -8.00 12.64
CA MET A 59 4.52 -8.06 11.57
C MET A 59 4.61 -9.43 10.88
N THR A 60 4.63 -10.53 11.65
CA THR A 60 4.71 -11.90 11.09
C THR A 60 3.47 -12.26 10.26
N GLN A 61 2.28 -11.86 10.71
CA GLN A 61 1.03 -12.08 9.97
C GLN A 61 0.96 -11.20 8.73
N VAL A 62 1.35 -9.93 8.83
CA VAL A 62 1.42 -9.02 7.69
C VAL A 62 2.35 -9.59 6.62
N ASN A 63 3.54 -10.04 7.00
CA ASN A 63 4.50 -10.60 6.04
C ASN A 63 3.98 -11.89 5.39
N SER A 64 3.35 -12.77 6.16
CA SER A 64 2.74 -14.00 5.61
C SER A 64 1.65 -13.68 4.59
N LEU A 65 0.78 -12.72 4.91
CA LEU A 65 -0.29 -12.28 4.01
C LEU A 65 0.27 -11.59 2.76
N ILE A 66 1.39 -10.88 2.87
CA ILE A 66 2.08 -10.29 1.70
C ILE A 66 2.64 -11.38 0.79
N GLU A 67 3.19 -12.47 1.34
CA GLU A 67 3.59 -13.62 0.52
C GLU A 67 2.39 -14.27 -0.19
N GLU A 68 1.23 -14.35 0.47
CA GLU A 68 -0.01 -14.80 -0.19
C GLU A 68 -0.40 -13.85 -1.34
N VAL A 69 -0.34 -12.53 -1.13
CA VAL A 69 -0.55 -11.54 -2.20
C VAL A 69 0.46 -11.74 -3.33
N ARG A 70 1.71 -12.09 -3.03
CA ARG A 70 2.77 -12.26 -4.05
C ARG A 70 2.42 -13.35 -5.05
N THR A 71 1.71 -14.39 -4.63
CA THR A 71 1.22 -15.47 -5.51
C THR A 71 0.16 -15.01 -6.50
N LEU A 72 -0.61 -13.97 -6.15
CA LEU A 72 -1.68 -13.42 -6.99
C LEU A 72 -1.19 -12.23 -7.82
N ASN A 73 -0.40 -11.36 -7.20
CA ASN A 73 0.10 -10.13 -7.78
C ASN A 73 1.44 -9.76 -7.12
N THR A 74 2.52 -10.23 -7.73
CA THR A 74 3.90 -9.97 -7.29
C THR A 74 4.23 -8.48 -7.14
N PRO A 75 3.95 -7.59 -8.12
CA PRO A 75 4.31 -6.17 -7.97
C PRO A 75 3.52 -5.46 -6.85
N LEU A 76 2.28 -5.87 -6.59
CA LEU A 76 1.49 -5.36 -5.47
C LEU A 76 2.06 -5.83 -4.13
N ALA A 77 2.47 -7.09 -4.03
CA ALA A 77 3.10 -7.63 -2.83
C ALA A 77 4.42 -6.93 -2.49
N ASP A 78 5.25 -6.65 -3.49
CA ASP A 78 6.52 -5.95 -3.27
C ASP A 78 6.32 -4.49 -2.82
N ALA A 79 5.27 -3.83 -3.32
CA ALA A 79 4.87 -2.51 -2.85
C ALA A 79 4.38 -2.55 -1.38
N LEU A 80 3.57 -3.56 -1.02
CA LEU A 80 3.11 -3.77 0.36
C LEU A 80 4.26 -4.15 1.31
N ALA A 81 5.20 -4.98 0.85
CA ALA A 81 6.41 -5.36 1.59
C ALA A 81 7.27 -4.13 1.90
N THR A 82 7.41 -3.22 0.93
CA THR A 82 8.13 -1.95 1.12
C THR A 82 7.49 -1.10 2.21
N LEU A 83 6.15 -1.04 2.29
CA LEU A 83 5.44 -0.36 3.37
C LEU A 83 5.62 -1.08 4.71
N ALA A 84 5.53 -2.41 4.74
CA ALA A 84 5.68 -3.21 5.94
C ALA A 84 7.10 -3.10 6.54
N HIS A 85 8.13 -3.15 5.70
CA HIS A 85 9.53 -2.91 6.10
C HIS A 85 9.76 -1.51 6.65
N GLY A 86 9.01 -0.51 6.16
CA GLY A 86 9.01 0.84 6.70
C GLY A 86 8.16 1.04 7.95
N PHE A 87 7.60 -0.03 8.54
CA PHE A 87 6.66 0.01 9.68
C PHE A 87 5.40 0.85 9.40
N LYS A 88 5.02 0.95 8.13
CA LYS A 88 3.94 1.82 7.65
C LYS A 88 2.60 1.09 7.66
N TYR A 89 2.31 0.38 8.75
CA TYR A 89 1.10 -0.44 8.86
C TYR A 89 -0.18 0.38 8.81
N HIS A 90 -0.17 1.59 9.37
CA HIS A 90 -1.27 2.55 9.26
C HIS A 90 -1.59 2.91 7.80
N ILE A 91 -0.56 3.00 6.95
CA ILE A 91 -0.71 3.27 5.52
C ILE A 91 -1.43 2.11 4.83
N ILE A 92 -0.95 0.89 5.11
CA ILE A 92 -1.50 -0.35 4.56
C ILE A 92 -2.98 -0.47 4.93
N ALA A 93 -3.33 -0.29 6.20
CA ALA A 93 -4.72 -0.34 6.66
C ALA A 93 -5.60 0.72 5.97
N SER A 94 -5.12 1.95 5.85
CA SER A 94 -5.85 3.04 5.17
C SER A 94 -6.11 2.72 3.69
N LEU A 95 -5.10 2.19 2.97
CA LEU A 95 -5.24 1.82 1.56
C LEU A 95 -6.24 0.68 1.37
N ILE A 96 -6.19 -0.34 2.22
CA ILE A 96 -7.13 -1.47 2.17
C ILE A 96 -8.55 -1.00 2.46
N LYS A 97 -8.73 -0.14 3.48
CA LYS A 97 -10.03 0.44 3.82
C LYS A 97 -10.61 1.24 2.65
N GLN A 98 -9.80 2.02 1.94
CA GLN A 98 -10.23 2.73 0.74
C GLN A 98 -10.64 1.76 -0.38
N ALA A 99 -9.90 0.66 -0.55
CA ALA A 99 -10.21 -0.37 -1.55
C ALA A 99 -11.55 -1.08 -1.26
N THR A 100 -11.82 -1.40 0.01
CA THR A 100 -13.08 -2.06 0.41
C THR A 100 -14.28 -1.13 0.38
N GLN A 101 -14.08 0.18 0.67
CA GLN A 101 -15.12 1.20 0.64
C GLN A 101 -15.47 1.66 -0.80
N CYS A 102 -14.55 1.55 -1.75
CA CYS A 102 -14.80 1.89 -3.17
C CYS A 102 -15.79 0.93 -3.86
N ASN A 103 -16.12 -0.23 -3.26
CA ASN A 103 -17.05 -1.22 -3.81
C ASN A 103 -18.53 -0.98 -3.42
N VAL A 104 -18.90 0.26 -3.05
CA VAL A 104 -20.30 0.66 -2.78
C VAL A 104 -20.68 1.81 -3.72
N LYS A 105 -20.92 1.49 -4.99
CA LYS A 105 -21.85 2.24 -5.86
C LYS A 105 -22.47 1.30 -6.87
#